data_AF-A0AAV6BFP3-F1
#
_entry.id   AF-A0AAV6BFP3-F1
#
_cell.length_a   1.000
_cell.length_b   1.000
_cell.length_c   1.000
_cell.angle_alpha   90.00
_cell.angle_beta   90.00
_cell.angle_gamma   90.00
#
_symmetry.space_group_name_H-M   'P 1'
#
loop_
_entity.id
_entity.type
_entity.pdbx_description
1 polymer ?
#
loop_
_entity_poly.entity_id
_entity_poly.type
_entity_poly.pdbx_seq_one_letter_code
_entity_poly.pdbx_strand_id
1 'polypeptide(L)'
;MRRGNDYLDSLRDGRAVFLDGERVDDVTKHPGFAEPIRRIAQMWDRAAADDVQAATTYVDAATGRRHSAMWLVPRSADDLGARRRVHRLWAEPTYGLMGRTPDHVACVLS
;
A
#
# COMPACT_ATOMS: atom_id res chain seq x y z
N MET A 1 6.37 -9.85 1.38
CA MET A 1 5.42 -8.72 1.28
C MET A 1 5.71 -7.77 2.42
N ARG A 2 5.66 -6.46 2.18
CA ARG A 2 5.83 -5.44 3.22
C ARG A 2 4.71 -5.58 4.26
N ARG A 3 5.05 -5.51 5.56
CA ARG A 3 4.10 -5.46 6.68
C ARG A 3 3.92 -4.02 7.19
N GLY A 4 2.95 -3.81 8.06
CA GLY A 4 2.65 -2.50 8.65
C GLY A 4 3.85 -1.90 9.38
N ASN A 5 4.59 -2.70 10.15
CA ASN A 5 5.78 -2.22 10.85
C ASN A 5 6.90 -1.80 9.88
N ASP A 6 7.14 -2.57 8.82
CA ASP A 6 8.11 -2.20 7.78
C ASP A 6 7.74 -0.86 7.11
N TYR A 7 6.44 -0.61 6.92
CA TYR A 7 5.95 0.67 6.41
C TYR A 7 6.22 1.81 7.39
N LEU A 8 5.88 1.64 8.67
CA LEU A 8 6.12 2.65 9.71
C LEU A 8 7.60 3.00 9.84
N ASP A 9 8.47 1.99 9.87
CA ASP A 9 9.91 2.19 9.96
C ASP A 9 10.45 2.89 8.71
N SER A 10 9.91 2.60 7.52
CA SER A 10 10.27 3.29 6.27
C SER A 10 9.91 4.78 6.24
N LEU A 11 9.05 5.26 7.15
CA LEU A 11 8.70 6.68 7.25
C LEU A 11 9.67 7.47 8.14
N ARG A 12 10.56 6.79 8.88
CA ARG A 12 11.56 7.40 9.77
C ARG A 12 12.88 7.60 9.02
N ASP A 13 12.82 8.30 7.90
CA ASP A 13 13.90 8.46 6.92
C ASP A 13 14.56 9.85 6.93
N GLY A 14 14.15 10.74 7.85
CA GLY A 14 14.66 12.11 7.93
C GLY A 14 14.03 13.08 6.93
N ARG A 15 12.92 12.71 6.27
CA ARG A 15 12.15 13.60 5.39
C ARG A 15 11.85 14.96 6.03
N ALA A 16 11.81 16.00 5.20
CA ALA A 16 11.42 17.33 5.60
C ALA A 16 9.92 17.54 5.35
N VAL A 17 9.12 17.46 6.41
CA VAL A 17 7.69 17.80 6.39
C VAL A 17 7.48 19.02 7.27
N PHE A 18 6.70 19.98 6.77
CA PHE A 18 6.34 21.19 7.51
C PHE A 18 4.82 21.30 7.62
N LEU A 19 4.33 21.69 8.79
CA LEU A 19 2.91 21.92 9.06
C LEU A 19 2.79 23.13 9.99
N ASP A 20 1.89 24.05 9.68
CA ASP A 20 1.66 25.28 10.47
C ASP A 20 2.92 26.10 10.77
N GLY A 21 3.88 26.10 9.83
CA GLY A 21 5.14 26.83 9.93
C GLY A 21 6.25 26.11 10.70
N GLU A 22 5.97 24.94 11.27
CA GLU A 22 6.94 24.15 12.04
C GLU A 22 7.38 22.91 11.27
N ARG A 23 8.62 22.47 11.53
CA ARG A 23 9.13 21.19 11.02
C ARG A 23 8.57 20.05 11.87
N VAL A 24 8.06 19.03 11.21
CA VAL A 24 7.60 17.79 11.84
C VAL A 24 8.77 16.82 11.93
N ASP A 25 9.22 16.53 13.15
CA ASP A 25 10.36 15.64 13.40
C ASP A 25 10.06 14.16 13.12
N ASP A 26 8.86 13.70 13.50
CA ASP A 26 8.42 12.31 13.30
C ASP A 26 6.95 12.27 12.84
N VAL A 27 6.75 12.09 11.54
CA VAL A 27 5.42 12.00 10.94
C VAL A 27 4.61 10.82 11.48
N THR A 28 5.25 9.77 11.99
CA THR A 28 4.54 8.59 12.52
C THR A 28 3.91 8.86 13.89
N LYS A 29 4.31 9.94 14.56
CA LYS A 29 3.81 10.33 15.90
C LYS A 29 3.04 11.65 15.89
N HIS A 30 3.24 12.49 14.89
CA HIS A 30 2.61 13.81 14.82
C HIS A 30 1.08 13.69 14.73
N PRO A 31 0.28 14.39 15.56
CA PRO A 31 -1.17 14.25 15.61
C PRO A 31 -1.89 14.45 14.27
N GLY A 32 -1.38 15.36 13.42
CA GLY A 32 -1.93 15.60 12.08
C GLY A 32 -1.73 14.46 11.06
N PHE A 33 -0.86 13.48 11.34
CA PHE A 33 -0.49 12.43 10.38
C PHE A 33 -0.59 11.00 10.94
N ALA A 34 -0.48 10.83 12.26
CA ALA A 34 -0.37 9.53 12.90
C ALA A 34 -1.54 8.58 12.57
N GLU A 35 -2.77 9.08 12.60
CA GLU A 35 -3.96 8.26 12.34
C GLU A 35 -4.05 7.77 10.88
N PRO A 36 -3.95 8.64 9.85
CA PRO A 36 -3.86 8.19 8.47
C PRO A 36 -2.72 7.19 8.22
N ILE A 37 -1.53 7.44 8.78
CA ILE A 37 -0.38 6.54 8.65
C ILE A 37 -0.68 5.17 9.28
N ARG A 38 -1.26 5.15 10.48
CA ARG A 38 -1.67 3.92 11.17
C ARG A 38 -2.68 3.12 10.34
N ARG A 39 -3.63 3.78 9.67
CA ARG A 39 -4.58 3.10 8.76
C ARG A 39 -3.86 2.45 7.57
N ILE A 40 -2.93 3.16 6.92
CA ILE A 40 -2.15 2.59 5.81
C ILE A 40 -1.28 1.41 6.30
N ALA A 41 -0.70 1.49 7.50
CA ALA A 41 0.05 0.38 8.09
C ALA A 41 -0.83 -0.87 8.29
N GLN A 42 -2.05 -0.70 8.81
CA GLN A 42 -3.01 -1.80 8.97
C GLN A 42 -3.41 -2.44 7.63
N MET A 43 -3.47 -1.65 6.56
CA MET A 43 -3.76 -2.16 5.22
C MET A 43 -2.60 -3.00 4.66
N TRP A 44 -1.34 -2.62 4.95
CA TRP A 44 -0.19 -3.46 4.65
C TRP A 44 -0.25 -4.80 5.37
N ASP A 45 -0.62 -4.81 6.65
CA ASP A 45 -0.81 -6.06 7.40
C ASP A 45 -1.91 -6.92 6.81
N ARG A 46 -3.05 -6.31 6.42
CA ARG A 46 -4.14 -7.04 5.76
C ARG A 46 -3.72 -7.62 4.41
N ALA A 47 -2.98 -6.86 3.59
CA ALA A 47 -2.46 -7.33 2.31
C ALA A 47 -1.41 -8.45 2.46
N ALA A 48 -0.76 -8.53 3.61
CA ALA A 48 0.20 -9.58 3.95
C ALA A 48 -0.41 -10.78 4.68
N ALA A 49 -1.70 -10.77 5.01
CA ALA A 49 -2.39 -11.89 5.65
C ALA A 49 -2.57 -13.05 4.65
N ASP A 50 -2.35 -14.29 5.11
CA ASP A 50 -2.30 -15.48 4.25
C ASP A 50 -3.61 -15.70 3.47
N ASP A 51 -4.77 -15.40 4.09
CA ASP A 51 -6.10 -15.51 3.48
C ASP A 51 -6.33 -14.50 2.33
N VAL A 52 -5.60 -13.39 2.34
CA VAL A 52 -5.70 -12.32 1.33
C VAL A 52 -4.62 -12.43 0.27
N GLN A 53 -3.42 -12.82 0.70
CA GLN A 53 -2.22 -12.77 -0.13
C GLN A 53 -2.38 -13.64 -1.37
N ALA A 54 -2.99 -14.83 -1.24
CA ALA A 54 -3.22 -15.73 -2.36
C ALA A 54 -4.06 -15.08 -3.48
N ALA A 55 -5.04 -14.24 -3.14
CA ALA A 55 -5.97 -13.62 -4.08
C ALA A 55 -5.49 -12.28 -4.67
N THR A 56 -4.46 -11.68 -4.06
CA THR A 56 -4.00 -10.29 -4.31
C THR A 56 -2.52 -10.19 -4.67
N THR A 57 -1.87 -11.32 -4.91
CA THR A 57 -0.48 -11.42 -5.37
C THR A 57 -0.35 -12.32 -6.59
N TYR A 58 0.77 -12.20 -7.30
CA TYR A 58 1.18 -13.12 -8.35
C TYR A 58 2.65 -13.53 -8.12
N VAL A 59 3.07 -14.62 -8.76
CA VAL A 59 4.47 -15.06 -8.76
C VAL A 59 5.09 -14.62 -10.09
N ASP A 60 6.17 -13.86 -10.00
CA ASP A 60 6.98 -13.50 -11.16
C ASP A 60 7.69 -14.76 -11.67
N ALA A 61 7.43 -15.12 -12.94
CA ALA A 61 8.00 -16.30 -13.58
C ALA A 61 9.53 -16.22 -13.74
N ALA A 62 10.11 -15.03 -13.86
CA ALA A 62 11.54 -14.85 -14.06
C ALA A 62 12.33 -14.99 -12.74
N THR A 63 11.77 -14.52 -11.63
CA THR A 63 12.47 -14.47 -10.34
C THR A 63 11.95 -15.47 -9.31
N GLY A 64 10.78 -16.08 -9.55
CA GLY A 64 10.06 -16.91 -8.58
C GLY A 64 9.53 -16.13 -7.38
N ARG A 65 9.67 -14.80 -7.35
CA ARG A 65 9.27 -13.97 -6.23
C ARG A 65 7.80 -13.63 -6.29
N ARG A 66 7.17 -13.53 -5.11
CA ARG A 66 5.78 -13.12 -4.98
C ARG A 66 5.68 -11.60 -4.85
N HIS A 67 4.89 -11.00 -5.74
CA HIS A 67 4.63 -9.56 -5.78
C HIS A 67 3.15 -9.28 -5.61
N SER A 68 2.80 -8.12 -5.06
CA SER A 68 1.40 -7.67 -5.08
C SER A 68 0.93 -7.50 -6.51
N ALA A 69 -0.28 -7.96 -6.81
CA ALA A 69 -0.90 -7.79 -8.12
C ALA A 69 -1.22 -6.32 -8.44
N MET A 70 -1.02 -5.36 -7.52
CA MET A 70 -1.00 -3.94 -7.91
C MET A 70 0.10 -3.64 -8.94
N TRP A 71 1.21 -4.39 -8.93
CA TRP A 71 2.34 -4.24 -9.86
C TRP A 71 2.24 -5.17 -11.08
N LEU A 72 1.16 -5.92 -11.20
CA LEU A 72 0.93 -6.81 -12.35
C LEU A 72 0.67 -5.96 -13.60
N VAL A 73 1.46 -6.16 -14.65
CA VAL A 73 1.18 -5.59 -15.98
C VAL A 73 0.12 -6.48 -16.65
N PRO A 74 -1.13 -6.02 -16.79
CA PRO A 74 -2.21 -6.88 -17.25
C PRO A 74 -2.07 -7.17 -18.75
N ARG A 75 -2.17 -8.45 -19.13
CA ARG A 75 -2.16 -8.92 -20.52
C ARG A 75 -3.43 -9.71 -20.88
N SER A 76 -4.34 -9.85 -19.93
CA SER A 76 -5.59 -10.59 -20.07
C SER A 76 -6.71 -10.02 -19.19
N ALA A 77 -7.95 -10.46 -19.43
CA ALA A 77 -9.09 -10.11 -18.58
C ALA A 77 -8.93 -10.62 -17.14
N ASP A 78 -8.30 -11.79 -16.97
CA ASP A 78 -8.03 -12.36 -15.65
C ASP A 78 -7.05 -11.50 -14.85
N ASP A 79 -6.04 -10.92 -15.50
CA ASP A 79 -5.11 -9.98 -14.87
C ASP A 79 -5.82 -8.70 -14.42
N LEU A 80 -6.73 -8.17 -15.24
CA LEU A 80 -7.58 -7.05 -14.84
C LEU A 80 -8.45 -7.40 -13.64
N GLY A 81 -9.00 -8.62 -13.61
CA GLY A 81 -9.71 -9.16 -12.46
C GLY A 81 -8.83 -9.23 -11.20
N ALA A 82 -7.58 -9.66 -11.33
CA ALA A 82 -6.61 -9.68 -10.23
C ALA A 82 -6.30 -8.29 -9.70
N ARG A 83 -6.03 -7.31 -10.57
CA ARG A 83 -5.83 -5.92 -10.17
C ARG A 83 -7.05 -5.34 -9.48
N ARG A 84 -8.26 -5.59 -9.99
CA ARG A 84 -9.51 -5.14 -9.37
C ARG A 84 -9.65 -5.65 -7.94
N ARG A 85 -9.30 -6.91 -7.67
CA ARG A 85 -9.31 -7.46 -6.30
C ARG A 85 -8.36 -6.70 -5.38
N VAL A 86 -7.19 -6.30 -5.86
CA VAL A 86 -6.26 -5.46 -5.10
C VAL A 86 -6.85 -4.08 -4.84
N HIS A 87 -7.30 -3.36 -5.86
CA HIS A 87 -7.88 -2.02 -5.67
C HIS A 87 -9.07 -2.04 -4.70
N ARG A 88 -9.90 -3.08 -4.76
CA ARG A 88 -11.01 -3.27 -3.83
C ARG A 88 -10.52 -3.48 -2.38
N LEU A 89 -9.50 -4.32 -2.18
CA LEU A 89 -8.87 -4.53 -0.88
C LEU A 89 -8.38 -3.21 -0.26
N TRP A 90 -7.83 -2.30 -1.08
CA TRP A 90 -7.33 -1.01 -0.60
C TRP A 90 -8.44 0.05 -0.45
N ALA A 91 -9.50 0.01 -1.26
CA ALA A 91 -10.58 0.99 -1.16
C ALA A 91 -11.55 0.72 0.01
N GLU A 92 -11.94 -0.54 0.23
CA GLU A 92 -13.01 -0.89 1.18
C GLU A 92 -12.75 -0.47 2.63
N PRO A 93 -11.56 -0.67 3.23
CA PRO A 93 -11.31 -0.31 4.63
C PRO A 93 -11.40 1.19 4.90
N THR A 94 -11.30 2.02 3.86
CA THR A 94 -11.33 3.47 3.95
C THR A 94 -12.67 4.04 3.48
N TYR A 95 -13.62 3.17 3.13
CA TYR A 95 -14.89 3.55 2.49
C TYR A 95 -14.68 4.44 1.24
N GLY A 96 -13.55 4.26 0.54
CA GLY A 96 -13.17 5.06 -0.62
C GLY A 96 -12.66 6.48 -0.32
N LEU A 97 -12.50 6.87 0.95
CA LEU A 97 -12.06 8.22 1.33
C LEU A 97 -10.56 8.45 1.10
N MET A 98 -9.74 7.39 1.12
CA MET A 98 -8.31 7.49 0.84
C MET A 98 -8.02 7.19 -0.64
N GLY A 99 -8.19 8.18 -1.51
CA GLY A 99 -7.96 8.00 -2.97
C GLY A 99 -6.49 7.91 -3.41
N ARG A 100 -5.53 8.05 -2.49
CA ARG A 100 -4.08 8.07 -2.75
C ARG A 100 -3.33 6.95 -2.02
N THR A 101 -4.01 5.83 -1.77
CA THR A 101 -3.38 4.61 -1.26
C THR A 101 -2.30 4.08 -2.22
N PRO A 102 -1.35 3.27 -1.74
CA PRO A 102 -0.22 2.77 -2.54
C PRO A 102 -0.59 2.12 -3.87
N ASP A 103 -1.75 1.47 -3.97
CA ASP A 103 -2.25 0.84 -5.20
C ASP A 103 -2.59 1.85 -6.32
N HIS A 104 -2.85 3.11 -5.97
CA HIS A 104 -3.14 4.16 -6.96
C HIS A 104 -1.97 4.38 -7.93
N VAL A 105 -0.75 4.52 -7.41
CA VAL A 105 0.43 4.84 -8.24
C VAL A 105 0.86 3.63 -9.07
N ALA A 106 0.60 2.42 -8.59
CA ALA A 106 0.88 1.20 -9.33
C ALA A 106 0.07 1.10 -10.64
N CYS A 107 -0.97 1.92 -10.82
CA CYS A 107 -1.67 2.05 -12.10
C CYS A 107 -0.87 2.73 -13.22
N VAL A 108 0.23 3.41 -12.91
CA VAL A 108 1.02 4.21 -13.87
C VAL A 108 2.13 3.39 -14.53
N LEU A 109 2.21 2.08 -14.27
CA LEU A 109 3.15 1.20 -14.97
C LEU A 109 2.79 1.17 -16.47
N SER A 110 3.56 1.93 -17.26
CA SER A 110 3.58 1.91 -18.72
C SER A 110 4.50 0.82 -19.23
#